data_AF-A0A3R9EWE8-F1
#
_entry.id   AF-A0A3R9EWE8-F1
#
_cell.length_a   1.000
_cell.length_b   1.000
_cell.length_c   1.000
_cell.angle_alpha   90.00
_cell.angle_beta   90.00
_cell.angle_gamma   90.00
#
_symmetry.space_group_name_H-M   'P 1'
#
loop_
_entity.id
_entity.type
_entity.pdbx_description
1 polymer ?
#
loop_
_entity_poly.entity_id
_entity_poly.type
_entity_poly.pdbx_seq_one_letter_code
_entity_poly.pdbx_strand_id
1 'polypeptide(L)'
;MYDLIIIGAGTAGIAAYQQAVKSTQNLLIINDGPWDTTCARVGCMPSKVLISTANRMHDIQHADRVGLQVESKIDRSQVMQHVQKLRDRFTHSTLKTVESWPESHKIQGRARFLDSKTVEVNGQHYQAKSFILAVGSTPSFDPAWKDELGDRLITSDQIFELNALPKSLAVIGSGVIAIELAQAMQRLGVNTTVFARSRKVGVLTSPKLQQLAQTEISAELEIKFEVLPTEVNYTNDQVELSFTENGQPKTLNIDYLLVATGRSSLLNTLQLENIDTSFTDLKHLPVDPETKQLADYPIFIIGDAHTETPLQHEAAHEGKVSVKNALNFPTIESCKTLTPLGIVFSSPEMAMVGQNFKQLQSAPIDFVIGEVSYAKQGRALVLGKNHGAIEVYVDNTSRKLIGAELLTESTEHLAHLLAWMIAEQLTVDEILEKPFYHPTLEEGLRTALKHARRQLNT
;
A
#
# COMPACT_ATOMS: atom_id res chain seq x y z
N MET A 1 -1.21 -36.27 -9.09
CA MET A 1 -2.06 -35.08 -9.24
C MET A 1 -2.39 -34.56 -7.86
N TYR A 2 -2.08 -33.29 -7.60
CA TYR A 2 -2.35 -32.61 -6.34
C TYR A 2 -3.81 -32.17 -6.24
N ASP A 3 -4.33 -32.05 -5.02
CA ASP A 3 -5.64 -31.42 -4.80
C ASP A 3 -5.55 -29.92 -5.08
N LEU A 4 -4.45 -29.28 -4.68
CA LEU A 4 -4.21 -27.84 -4.84
C LEU A 4 -2.74 -27.55 -5.11
N ILE A 5 -2.47 -26.69 -6.09
CA ILE A 5 -1.16 -26.04 -6.27
C ILE A 5 -1.30 -24.54 -6.02
N ILE A 6 -0.47 -23.99 -5.14
CA ILE A 6 -0.36 -22.56 -4.84
C ILE A 6 0.90 -22.03 -5.53
N ILE A 7 0.79 -20.96 -6.31
CA ILE A 7 1.92 -20.35 -7.02
C ILE A 7 2.20 -18.97 -6.41
N GLY A 8 3.33 -18.84 -5.72
CA GLY A 8 3.78 -17.68 -4.96
C GLY A 8 3.66 -17.91 -3.46
N ALA A 9 4.72 -17.58 -2.71
CA ALA A 9 4.76 -17.60 -1.24
C ALA A 9 4.87 -16.19 -0.62
N GLY A 10 4.24 -15.20 -1.26
CA GLY A 10 3.96 -13.92 -0.60
C GLY A 10 2.88 -14.05 0.47
N THR A 11 2.44 -12.92 1.07
CA THR A 11 1.42 -12.91 2.14
C THR A 11 0.18 -13.75 1.81
N ALA A 12 -0.37 -13.59 0.60
CA ALA A 12 -1.55 -14.32 0.15
C ALA A 12 -1.30 -15.82 0.03
N GLY A 13 -0.18 -16.21 -0.58
CA GLY A 13 0.21 -17.61 -0.75
C GLY A 13 0.53 -18.33 0.56
N ILE A 14 1.22 -17.65 1.50
CA ILE A 14 1.46 -18.17 2.85
C ILE A 14 0.14 -18.40 3.59
N ALA A 15 -0.79 -17.43 3.53
CA ALA A 15 -2.09 -17.56 4.17
C ALA A 15 -2.93 -18.69 3.54
N ALA A 16 -2.89 -18.83 2.21
CA ALA A 16 -3.53 -19.93 1.49
C ALA A 16 -2.94 -21.28 1.90
N TYR A 17 -1.61 -21.41 1.94
CA TYR A 17 -0.95 -22.64 2.34
C TYR A 17 -1.33 -23.05 3.77
N GLN A 18 -1.23 -22.12 4.73
CA GLN A 18 -1.57 -22.36 6.13
C GLN A 18 -3.03 -22.75 6.33
N GLN A 19 -3.92 -22.28 5.45
CA GLN A 19 -5.33 -22.68 5.49
C GLN A 19 -5.56 -24.03 4.80
N ALA A 20 -4.88 -24.31 3.68
CA ALA A 20 -5.03 -25.53 2.91
C ALA A 20 -4.55 -26.79 3.65
N VAL A 21 -3.42 -26.70 4.38
CA VAL A 21 -2.87 -27.82 5.17
C VAL A 21 -3.81 -28.33 6.27
N LYS A 22 -4.82 -27.54 6.65
CA LYS A 22 -5.86 -27.96 7.60
C LYS A 22 -6.89 -28.91 6.98
N SER A 23 -6.99 -28.93 5.65
CA SER A 23 -8.01 -29.66 4.90
C SER A 23 -7.45 -30.77 4.01
N THR A 24 -6.23 -30.62 3.49
CA THR A 24 -5.56 -31.67 2.68
C THR A 24 -4.04 -31.67 2.93
N GLN A 25 -3.40 -32.82 2.71
CA GLN A 25 -1.93 -32.97 2.67
C GLN A 25 -1.42 -33.17 1.23
N ASN A 26 -2.32 -33.34 0.25
CA ASN A 26 -1.97 -33.51 -1.16
C ASN A 26 -1.92 -32.14 -1.84
N LEU A 27 -0.96 -31.30 -1.45
CA LEU A 27 -0.81 -29.94 -1.98
C LEU A 27 0.65 -29.58 -2.24
N LEU A 28 0.85 -28.54 -3.04
CA LEU A 28 2.16 -28.02 -3.40
C LEU A 28 2.14 -26.49 -3.35
N ILE A 29 3.20 -25.87 -2.85
CA ILE A 29 3.48 -24.44 -3.01
C ILE A 29 4.76 -24.25 -3.81
N ILE A 30 4.66 -23.50 -4.90
CA ILE A 30 5.77 -23.18 -5.80
C ILE A 30 6.10 -21.71 -5.64
N ASN A 31 7.37 -21.36 -5.39
CA ASN A 31 7.79 -19.98 -5.21
C ASN A 31 9.02 -19.65 -6.07
N ASP A 32 8.94 -18.52 -6.77
CA ASP A 32 10.09 -17.89 -7.43
C ASP A 32 10.59 -16.72 -6.57
N GLY A 33 11.89 -16.66 -6.30
CA GLY A 33 12.49 -15.67 -5.41
C GLY A 33 12.49 -16.04 -3.92
N PRO A 34 12.63 -15.04 -3.02
CA PRO A 34 12.72 -15.26 -1.58
C PRO A 34 11.45 -15.88 -0.97
N TRP A 35 11.61 -16.71 0.06
CA TRP A 35 10.51 -17.30 0.83
C TRP A 35 9.99 -16.40 1.96
N ASP A 36 10.44 -15.14 1.99
CA ASP A 36 9.83 -14.11 2.83
C ASP A 36 8.71 -13.38 2.07
N THR A 37 8.26 -12.24 2.58
CA THR A 37 7.22 -11.45 1.93
C THR A 37 7.74 -10.08 1.53
N THR A 38 7.21 -9.54 0.42
CA THR A 38 7.42 -8.14 0.03
C THR A 38 7.18 -7.20 1.20
N CYS A 39 6.09 -7.41 1.96
CA CYS A 39 5.75 -6.59 3.13
C CYS A 39 6.86 -6.57 4.19
N ALA A 40 7.42 -7.73 4.54
CA ALA A 40 8.47 -7.84 5.56
C ALA A 40 9.85 -7.39 5.06
N ARG A 41 10.19 -7.70 3.79
CA ARG A 41 11.55 -7.51 3.26
C ARG A 41 11.76 -6.14 2.61
N VAL A 42 10.84 -5.70 1.74
CA VAL A 42 11.05 -4.53 0.87
C VAL A 42 9.82 -3.61 0.76
N GLY A 43 8.94 -3.69 1.75
CA GLY A 43 7.65 -3.01 1.71
C GLY A 43 7.36 -2.33 3.04
N CYS A 44 6.22 -2.68 3.63
CA CYS A 44 5.66 -1.98 4.78
C CYS A 44 6.60 -1.96 5.99
N MET A 45 7.22 -3.09 6.35
CA MET A 45 7.99 -3.17 7.59
C MET A 45 9.24 -2.29 7.59
N PRO A 46 10.18 -2.40 6.62
CA PRO A 46 11.33 -1.51 6.57
C PRO A 46 10.94 -0.04 6.35
N SER A 47 9.87 0.24 5.58
CA SER A 47 9.38 1.61 5.41
C SER A 47 8.90 2.21 6.74
N LYS A 48 8.17 1.44 7.56
CA LYS A 48 7.69 1.93 8.86
C LYS A 48 8.83 2.13 9.85
N VAL A 49 9.90 1.34 9.79
CA VAL A 49 11.10 1.59 10.60
C VAL A 49 11.78 2.91 10.19
N LEU A 50 11.92 3.15 8.89
CA LEU A 50 12.51 4.38 8.36
C LEU A 50 11.68 5.62 8.74
N ILE A 51 10.36 5.58 8.48
CA ILE A 51 9.40 6.64 8.83
C ILE A 51 9.41 6.91 10.34
N SER A 52 9.44 5.86 11.16
CA SER A 52 9.49 6.02 12.62
C SER A 52 10.76 6.74 13.09
N THR A 53 11.89 6.51 12.43
CA THR A 53 13.15 7.21 12.70
C THR A 53 13.09 8.67 12.24
N ALA A 54 12.59 8.89 11.02
CA ALA A 54 12.38 10.19 10.41
C ALA A 54 11.47 11.11 11.25
N ASN A 55 10.34 10.58 11.74
CA ASN A 55 9.38 11.34 12.54
C ASN A 55 10.00 11.78 13.87
N ARG A 56 10.82 10.94 14.52
CA ARG A 56 11.56 11.34 15.73
C ARG A 56 12.56 12.46 15.46
N MET A 57 13.30 12.39 14.35
CA MET A 57 14.22 13.45 13.96
C MET A 57 13.46 14.77 13.74
N HIS A 58 12.33 14.71 13.03
CA HIS A 58 11.47 15.88 12.83
C HIS A 58 10.94 16.44 14.17
N ASP A 59 10.49 15.61 15.11
CA ASP A 59 10.00 16.06 16.41
C ASP A 59 11.10 16.72 17.26
N ILE A 60 12.33 16.18 17.23
CA ILE A 60 13.48 16.80 17.91
C ILE A 60 13.79 18.18 17.32
N GLN A 61 13.74 18.32 15.99
CA GLN A 61 14.03 19.57 15.29
C GLN A 61 12.94 20.63 15.47
N HIS A 62 11.73 20.23 15.83
CA HIS A 62 10.56 21.11 15.98
C HIS A 62 10.02 21.12 17.42
N ALA A 63 10.87 20.83 18.40
CA ALA A 63 10.50 20.81 19.80
C ALA A 63 10.05 22.20 20.31
N ASP A 64 10.44 23.27 19.62
CA ASP A 64 10.02 24.65 19.88
C ASP A 64 8.51 24.84 19.73
N ARG A 65 7.85 24.04 18.89
CA ARG A 65 6.38 24.05 18.72
C ARG A 65 5.63 23.71 20.01
N VAL A 66 6.29 23.05 20.95
CA VAL A 66 5.76 22.72 22.29
C VAL A 66 6.54 23.43 23.40
N GLY A 67 7.25 24.52 23.06
CA GLY A 67 7.93 25.38 24.02
C GLY A 67 9.27 24.84 24.54
N LEU A 68 9.85 23.83 23.88
CA LEU A 68 11.15 23.27 24.25
C LEU A 68 12.24 23.82 23.32
N GLN A 69 13.36 24.27 23.88
CA GLN A 69 14.57 24.57 23.11
C GLN A 69 15.53 23.40 23.23
N VAL A 70 16.01 22.88 22.11
CA VAL A 70 16.90 21.71 22.06
C VAL A 70 18.11 22.04 21.19
N GLU A 71 19.30 21.91 21.77
CA GLU A 71 20.56 21.86 21.02
C GLU A 71 21.05 20.41 21.03
N SER A 72 21.14 19.77 19.86
CA SER A 72 21.56 18.38 19.77
C SER A 72 22.44 18.13 18.54
N LYS A 73 23.44 17.27 18.71
CA LYS A 73 24.23 16.70 17.61
C LYS A 73 23.64 15.34 17.26
N ILE A 74 22.96 15.24 16.12
CA ILE A 74 22.33 14.00 15.67
C ILE A 74 23.26 13.27 14.69
N ASP A 75 23.62 12.03 15.00
CA ASP A 75 24.33 11.14 14.07
C ASP A 75 23.33 10.22 13.35
N ARG A 76 23.31 10.31 12.03
CA ARG A 76 22.41 9.55 11.14
C ARG A 76 23.11 8.39 10.41
N SER A 77 24.40 8.16 10.69
CA SER A 77 25.21 7.15 9.99
C SER A 77 24.69 5.71 10.16
N GLN A 78 23.94 5.44 11.23
CA GLN A 78 23.43 4.11 11.58
C GLN A 78 21.97 3.88 11.17
N VAL A 79 21.30 4.85 10.53
CA VAL A 79 19.86 4.76 10.24
C VAL A 79 19.54 3.59 9.31
N MET A 80 20.27 3.45 8.20
CA MET A 80 20.01 2.35 7.26
C MET A 80 20.33 0.98 7.88
N GLN A 81 21.39 0.89 8.69
CA GLN A 81 21.72 -0.34 9.42
C GLN A 81 20.62 -0.71 10.43
N HIS A 82 20.01 0.27 11.09
CA HIS A 82 18.86 0.05 11.96
C HIS A 82 17.65 -0.50 11.18
N VAL A 83 17.35 0.07 10.01
CA VAL A 83 16.29 -0.41 9.10
C VAL A 83 16.54 -1.86 8.70
N GLN A 84 17.75 -2.17 8.22
CA GLN A 84 18.15 -3.51 7.79
C GLN A 84 18.07 -4.53 8.94
N LYS A 85 18.56 -4.17 10.13
CA LYS A 85 18.49 -5.06 11.31
C LYS A 85 17.06 -5.43 11.70
N LEU A 86 16.14 -4.46 11.67
CA LEU A 86 14.74 -4.75 12.00
C LEU A 86 14.03 -5.50 10.87
N ARG A 87 14.29 -5.14 9.60
CA ARG A 87 13.84 -5.92 8.43
C ARG A 87 14.24 -7.39 8.57
N ASP A 88 15.50 -7.67 8.82
CA ASP A 88 16.03 -9.03 8.92
C ASP A 88 15.39 -9.82 10.07
N ARG A 89 15.08 -9.14 11.19
CA ARG A 89 14.29 -9.73 12.28
C ARG A 89 12.88 -10.11 11.82
N PHE A 90 12.21 -9.26 11.04
CA PHE A 90 10.86 -9.52 10.55
C PHE A 90 10.84 -10.65 9.52
N THR A 91 11.78 -10.65 8.56
CA THR A 91 11.89 -11.71 7.55
C THR A 91 12.26 -13.05 8.18
N HIS A 92 13.14 -13.08 9.20
CA HIS A 92 13.49 -14.31 9.91
C HIS A 92 12.26 -15.02 10.52
N SER A 93 11.28 -14.26 11.04
CA SER A 93 10.04 -14.85 11.56
C SER A 93 9.21 -15.53 10.46
N THR A 94 9.15 -14.94 9.26
CA THR A 94 8.48 -15.54 8.10
C THR A 94 9.23 -16.78 7.62
N LEU A 95 10.55 -16.68 7.47
CA LEU A 95 11.40 -17.79 7.02
C LEU A 95 11.29 -18.99 7.96
N LYS A 96 11.36 -18.79 9.28
CA LYS A 96 11.17 -19.86 10.27
C LYS A 96 9.81 -20.56 10.11
N THR A 97 8.77 -19.82 9.73
CA THR A 97 7.45 -20.40 9.48
C THR A 97 7.49 -21.29 8.24
N VAL A 98 8.07 -20.83 7.14
CA VAL A 98 8.19 -21.61 5.90
C VAL A 98 9.12 -22.82 6.04
N GLU A 99 10.22 -22.68 6.78
CA GLU A 99 11.16 -23.75 7.11
C GLU A 99 10.49 -24.89 7.89
N SER A 100 9.47 -24.58 8.70
CA SER A 100 8.72 -25.60 9.45
C SER A 100 7.79 -26.48 8.58
N TRP A 101 7.58 -26.11 7.32
CA TRP A 101 6.72 -26.85 6.41
C TRP A 101 7.42 -28.10 5.84
N PRO A 102 6.68 -29.19 5.55
CA PRO A 102 7.25 -30.36 4.89
C PRO A 102 7.94 -29.99 3.57
N GLU A 103 9.16 -30.49 3.35
CA GLU A 103 9.90 -30.28 2.09
C GLU A 103 9.13 -30.79 0.88
N SER A 104 8.34 -31.85 1.03
CA SER A 104 7.47 -32.40 -0.02
C SER A 104 6.41 -31.43 -0.51
N HIS A 105 6.09 -30.38 0.25
CA HIS A 105 5.11 -29.38 -0.17
C HIS A 105 5.76 -28.19 -0.90
N LYS A 106 7.10 -28.06 -0.90
CA LYS A 106 7.77 -26.84 -1.36
C LYS A 106 8.55 -27.09 -2.64
N ILE A 107 8.43 -26.16 -3.58
CA ILE A 107 9.30 -26.10 -4.76
C ILE A 107 9.81 -24.67 -4.94
N GLN A 108 11.12 -24.53 -5.02
CA GLN A 108 11.76 -23.31 -5.51
C GLN A 108 11.81 -23.35 -7.03
N GLY A 109 11.21 -22.37 -7.69
CA GLY A 109 11.30 -22.20 -9.13
C GLY A 109 10.16 -21.38 -9.70
N ARG A 110 10.33 -20.98 -10.95
CA ARG A 110 9.30 -20.28 -11.71
C ARG A 110 8.34 -21.28 -12.35
N ALA A 111 7.06 -21.15 -12.03
CA ALA A 111 6.01 -21.92 -12.67
C ALA A 111 5.53 -21.26 -13.96
N ARG A 112 5.19 -22.07 -14.96
CA ARG A 112 4.45 -21.65 -16.16
C ARG A 112 3.40 -22.70 -16.51
N PHE A 113 2.22 -22.27 -16.92
CA PHE A 113 1.17 -23.18 -17.36
C PHE A 113 1.51 -23.79 -18.71
N LEU A 114 1.30 -25.10 -18.84
CA LEU A 114 1.31 -25.81 -20.12
C LEU A 114 -0.11 -26.01 -20.65
N ASP A 115 -1.08 -26.12 -19.74
CA ASP A 115 -2.52 -26.21 -19.98
C ASP A 115 -3.27 -25.83 -18.68
N SER A 116 -4.61 -25.89 -18.67
CA SER A 116 -5.45 -25.54 -17.50
C SER A 116 -5.24 -26.39 -16.23
N LYS A 117 -4.49 -27.50 -16.32
CA LYS A 117 -4.29 -28.47 -15.22
C LYS A 117 -2.82 -28.74 -14.91
N THR A 118 -1.89 -28.29 -15.75
CA THR A 118 -0.48 -28.66 -15.69
C THR A 118 0.41 -27.42 -15.69
N VAL A 119 1.33 -27.35 -14.73
CA VAL A 119 2.42 -26.36 -14.70
C VAL A 119 3.77 -27.05 -14.85
N GLU A 120 4.71 -26.38 -15.52
CA GLU A 120 6.12 -26.76 -15.54
C GLU A 120 6.91 -25.92 -14.52
N VAL A 121 7.77 -26.58 -13.74
CA VAL A 121 8.76 -25.95 -12.88
C VAL A 121 10.08 -26.71 -13.01
N ASN A 122 11.17 -26.03 -13.31
CA ASN A 122 12.50 -26.64 -13.47
C ASN A 122 12.53 -27.86 -14.42
N GLY A 123 11.75 -27.82 -15.50
CA GLY A 123 11.64 -28.92 -16.47
C GLY A 123 10.81 -30.13 -16.00
N GLN A 124 10.17 -30.05 -14.83
CA GLN A 124 9.26 -31.07 -14.32
C GLN A 124 7.81 -30.60 -14.39
N HIS A 125 6.88 -31.54 -14.64
CA HIS A 125 5.46 -31.24 -14.80
C HIS A 125 4.67 -31.61 -13.55
N TYR A 126 3.81 -30.69 -13.11
CA TYR A 126 2.97 -30.84 -11.93
C TYR A 126 1.51 -30.60 -12.29
N GLN A 127 0.65 -31.55 -11.92
CA GLN A 127 -0.79 -31.48 -12.20
C GLN A 127 -1.60 -31.28 -10.94
N ALA A 128 -2.65 -30.45 -11.01
CA ALA A 128 -3.56 -30.17 -9.90
C ALA A 128 -5.02 -30.26 -10.31
N LYS A 129 -5.90 -30.47 -9.32
CA LYS A 129 -7.35 -30.27 -9.49
C LYS A 129 -7.70 -28.79 -9.51
N SER A 130 -7.02 -27.97 -8.71
CA SER A 130 -7.19 -26.51 -8.68
C SER A 130 -5.88 -25.77 -8.41
N PHE A 131 -5.87 -24.47 -8.73
CA PHE A 131 -4.73 -23.57 -8.54
C PHE A 131 -5.13 -22.31 -7.77
N ILE A 132 -4.22 -21.82 -6.93
CA ILE A 132 -4.27 -20.46 -6.38
C ILE A 132 -3.04 -19.69 -6.89
N LEU A 133 -3.27 -18.57 -7.58
CA LEU A 133 -2.24 -17.69 -8.12
C LEU A 133 -2.04 -16.50 -7.19
N ALA A 134 -0.91 -16.52 -6.46
CA ALA A 134 -0.51 -15.54 -5.46
C ALA A 134 0.88 -14.95 -5.77
N VAL A 135 1.16 -14.74 -7.07
CA VAL A 135 2.48 -14.30 -7.58
C VAL A 135 2.84 -12.86 -7.22
N GLY A 136 1.88 -12.07 -6.75
CA GLY A 136 2.10 -10.70 -6.33
C GLY A 136 2.45 -9.74 -7.47
N SER A 137 3.20 -8.69 -7.14
CA SER A 137 3.54 -7.59 -8.04
C SER A 137 5.01 -7.17 -7.90
N THR A 138 5.53 -6.44 -8.88
CA THR A 138 6.88 -5.87 -8.92
C THR A 138 6.83 -4.37 -9.25
N PRO A 139 7.76 -3.52 -8.78
CA PRO A 139 7.83 -2.12 -9.19
C PRO A 139 7.87 -1.95 -10.70
N SER A 140 7.17 -0.94 -11.21
CA SER A 140 7.18 -0.56 -12.62
C SER A 140 8.19 0.58 -12.84
N PHE A 141 9.05 0.47 -13.84
CA PHE A 141 10.00 1.51 -14.24
C PHE A 141 10.29 1.41 -15.75
N ASP A 142 10.88 2.45 -16.32
CA ASP A 142 11.34 2.46 -17.71
C ASP A 142 12.64 1.64 -17.84
N PRO A 143 12.67 0.56 -18.64
CA PRO A 143 13.88 -0.23 -18.85
C PRO A 143 15.06 0.59 -19.40
N ALA A 144 14.81 1.55 -20.30
CA ALA A 144 15.87 2.37 -20.86
C ALA A 144 16.53 3.26 -19.78
N TRP A 145 15.73 3.79 -18.85
CA TRP A 145 16.27 4.53 -17.71
C TRP A 145 17.04 3.63 -16.75
N LYS A 146 16.62 2.37 -16.61
CA LYS A 146 17.35 1.40 -15.78
C LYS A 146 18.69 1.02 -16.40
N ASP A 147 18.74 0.85 -17.73
CA ASP A 147 19.97 0.55 -18.46
C ASP A 147 20.97 1.72 -18.37
N GLU A 148 20.48 2.96 -18.48
CA GLU A 148 21.30 4.17 -18.40
C GLU A 148 21.84 4.44 -16.97
N LEU A 149 21.00 4.29 -15.95
CA LEU A 149 21.36 4.67 -14.57
C LEU A 149 21.91 3.53 -13.71
N GLY A 150 21.76 2.27 -14.15
CA GLY A 150 22.18 1.09 -13.40
C GLY A 150 21.65 1.09 -11.96
N ASP A 151 22.56 0.94 -10.99
CA ASP A 151 22.23 0.88 -9.55
C ASP A 151 21.79 2.23 -8.95
N ARG A 152 21.89 3.33 -9.71
CA ARG A 152 21.40 4.65 -9.27
C ARG A 152 19.89 4.84 -9.49
N LEU A 153 19.26 4.03 -10.35
CA LEU A 153 17.80 3.89 -10.39
C LEU A 153 17.38 2.78 -9.43
N ILE A 154 16.78 3.19 -8.32
CA ILE A 154 16.24 2.33 -7.27
C ILE A 154 14.72 2.38 -7.25
N THR A 155 14.12 1.35 -6.65
CA THR A 155 12.68 1.27 -6.39
C THR A 155 12.46 1.02 -4.90
N SER A 156 11.21 0.79 -4.48
CA SER A 156 10.91 0.28 -3.14
C SER A 156 11.70 -0.98 -2.79
N ASP A 157 12.07 -1.75 -3.81
CA ASP A 157 12.75 -3.04 -3.64
C ASP A 157 14.26 -2.89 -3.36
N GLN A 158 14.87 -1.73 -3.62
CA GLN A 158 16.31 -1.48 -3.39
C GLN A 158 16.59 -0.42 -2.32
N ILE A 159 15.66 0.52 -2.06
CA ILE A 159 15.92 1.66 -1.18
C ILE A 159 16.37 1.26 0.24
N PHE A 160 15.87 0.14 0.76
CA PHE A 160 16.20 -0.36 2.10
C PHE A 160 17.55 -1.10 2.15
N GLU A 161 18.13 -1.40 0.99
CA GLU A 161 19.46 -2.04 0.86
C GLU A 161 20.60 -1.02 0.81
N LEU A 162 20.30 0.29 0.73
CA LEU A 162 21.33 1.31 0.74
C LEU A 162 22.17 1.23 2.02
N ASN A 163 23.50 1.24 1.89
CA ASN A 163 24.43 1.14 3.02
C ASN A 163 24.36 2.35 3.97
N ALA A 164 24.04 3.52 3.42
CA ALA A 164 23.90 4.78 4.14
C ALA A 164 22.87 5.67 3.44
N LEU A 165 22.38 6.69 4.15
CA LEU A 165 21.53 7.72 3.55
C LEU A 165 22.30 8.47 2.45
N PRO A 166 21.73 8.66 1.25
CA PRO A 166 22.36 9.45 0.21
C PRO A 166 22.36 10.95 0.57
N LYS A 167 23.12 11.77 -0.15
CA LYS A 167 23.08 13.22 0.01
C LYS A 167 21.82 13.81 -0.62
N SER A 168 21.37 13.24 -1.74
CA SER A 168 20.19 13.71 -2.46
C SER A 168 19.43 12.57 -3.15
N LEU A 169 18.13 12.78 -3.33
CA LEU A 169 17.20 11.79 -3.87
C LEU A 169 16.14 12.49 -4.73
N ALA A 170 15.94 12.04 -5.96
CA ALA A 170 14.75 12.38 -6.72
C ALA A 170 13.73 11.24 -6.64
N VAL A 171 12.44 11.56 -6.50
CA VAL A 171 11.37 10.56 -6.44
C VAL A 171 10.39 10.79 -7.58
N ILE A 172 10.14 9.76 -8.40
CA ILE A 172 9.11 9.81 -9.44
C ILE A 172 7.83 9.14 -8.92
N GLY A 173 6.79 9.95 -8.73
CA GLY A 173 5.49 9.53 -8.22
C GLY A 173 5.03 10.37 -7.03
N SER A 174 3.72 10.37 -6.80
CA SER A 174 3.07 11.06 -5.68
C SER A 174 2.04 10.19 -4.96
N GLY A 175 2.11 8.87 -5.17
CA GLY A 175 1.30 7.88 -4.48
C GLY A 175 1.86 7.54 -3.09
N VAL A 176 1.26 6.53 -2.44
CA VAL A 176 1.58 6.10 -1.05
C VAL A 176 3.07 5.92 -0.82
N ILE A 177 3.71 5.04 -1.60
CA ILE A 177 5.13 4.69 -1.46
C ILE A 177 6.01 5.92 -1.66
N ALA A 178 5.70 6.74 -2.67
CA ALA A 178 6.49 7.90 -3.01
C ALA A 178 6.47 8.94 -1.89
N ILE A 179 5.29 9.31 -1.37
CA ILE A 179 5.16 10.34 -0.33
C ILE A 179 5.78 9.87 1.00
N GLU A 180 5.52 8.63 1.40
CA GLU A 180 6.10 8.07 2.63
C GLU A 180 7.63 8.08 2.61
N LEU A 181 8.24 7.59 1.52
CA LEU A 181 9.69 7.50 1.42
C LEU A 181 10.34 8.87 1.20
N ALA A 182 9.72 9.73 0.39
CA ALA A 182 10.23 11.09 0.17
C ALA A 182 10.28 11.88 1.48
N GLN A 183 9.17 11.88 2.24
CA GLN A 183 9.12 12.61 3.51
C GLN A 183 10.10 12.02 4.53
N ALA A 184 10.19 10.69 4.62
CA ALA A 184 11.14 10.05 5.53
C ALA A 184 12.59 10.44 5.21
N MET A 185 12.97 10.42 3.92
CA MET A 185 14.33 10.79 3.48
C MET A 185 14.62 12.28 3.72
N GLN A 186 13.67 13.17 3.43
CA GLN A 186 13.78 14.60 3.70
C GLN A 186 14.02 14.89 5.19
N ARG A 187 13.22 14.27 6.08
CA ARG A 187 13.37 14.42 7.54
C ARG A 187 14.70 13.89 8.07
N LEU A 188 15.28 12.91 7.40
CA LEU A 188 16.61 12.37 7.71
C LEU A 188 17.74 13.20 7.08
N GLY A 189 17.41 14.33 6.47
CA GLY A 189 18.32 15.32 5.89
C GLY A 189 18.88 14.94 4.52
N VAL A 190 18.19 14.09 3.77
CA VAL A 190 18.47 13.85 2.35
C VAL A 190 17.79 14.94 1.53
N ASN A 191 18.52 15.64 0.67
CA ASN A 191 17.92 16.66 -0.20
C ASN A 191 16.97 15.99 -1.22
N THR A 192 15.67 16.09 -0.99
CA THR A 192 14.67 15.28 -1.69
C THR A 192 13.76 16.12 -2.57
N THR A 193 13.66 15.78 -3.86
CA THR A 193 12.74 16.42 -4.81
C THR A 193 11.78 15.37 -5.38
N VAL A 194 10.47 15.65 -5.35
CA VAL A 194 9.43 14.77 -5.87
C VAL A 194 8.91 15.29 -7.21
N PHE A 195 8.82 14.42 -8.21
CA PHE A 195 8.21 14.69 -9.51
C PHE A 195 6.87 13.97 -9.61
N ALA A 196 5.81 14.73 -9.86
CA ALA A 196 4.45 14.20 -9.91
C ALA A 196 3.80 14.54 -11.25
N ARG A 197 3.24 13.54 -11.92
CA ARG A 197 2.52 13.73 -13.20
C ARG A 197 1.23 14.54 -13.07
N SER A 198 0.70 14.67 -11.86
CA SER A 198 -0.54 15.38 -11.55
C SER A 198 -0.47 15.99 -10.16
N ARG A 199 -1.49 16.75 -9.77
CA ARG A 199 -1.61 17.37 -8.44
C ARG A 199 -2.11 16.42 -7.35
N LYS A 200 -2.29 15.13 -7.65
CA LYS A 200 -2.72 14.15 -6.64
C LYS A 200 -1.58 13.86 -5.66
N VAL A 201 -1.86 13.88 -4.36
CA VAL A 201 -0.94 13.47 -3.30
C VAL A 201 -1.56 12.33 -2.49
N GLY A 202 -0.84 11.22 -2.34
CA GLY A 202 -1.27 10.08 -1.54
C GLY A 202 -2.55 9.42 -2.06
N VAL A 203 -3.47 9.11 -1.16
CA VAL A 203 -4.66 8.29 -1.45
C VAL A 203 -5.94 9.09 -1.69
N LEU A 204 -6.07 10.24 -1.04
CA LEU A 204 -7.33 10.99 -0.89
C LEU A 204 -7.97 11.30 -2.25
N THR A 205 -9.29 11.41 -2.27
CA THR A 205 -10.06 11.71 -3.49
C THR A 205 -11.00 12.91 -3.33
N SER A 206 -11.29 13.32 -2.09
CA SER A 206 -11.93 14.60 -1.80
C SER A 206 -11.08 15.76 -2.34
N PRO A 207 -11.64 16.65 -3.17
CA PRO A 207 -10.91 17.82 -3.67
C PRO A 207 -10.39 18.72 -2.54
N LYS A 208 -11.16 18.87 -1.46
CA LYS A 208 -10.79 19.69 -0.30
C LYS A 208 -9.62 19.10 0.46
N LEU A 209 -9.68 17.81 0.77
CA LEU A 209 -8.58 17.13 1.45
C LEU A 209 -7.34 16.98 0.56
N GLN A 210 -7.51 16.83 -0.76
CA GLN A 210 -6.39 16.84 -1.71
C GLN A 210 -5.66 18.19 -1.74
N GLN A 211 -6.39 19.31 -1.78
CA GLN A 211 -5.77 20.63 -1.72
C GLN A 211 -5.02 20.85 -0.39
N LEU A 212 -5.61 20.39 0.72
CA LEU A 212 -4.96 20.45 2.02
C LEU A 212 -3.70 19.58 2.06
N ALA A 213 -3.77 18.34 1.57
CA ALA A 213 -2.61 17.45 1.47
C ALA A 213 -1.48 18.05 0.61
N GLN A 214 -1.80 18.68 -0.52
CA GLN A 214 -0.81 19.40 -1.33
C GLN A 214 -0.12 20.49 -0.50
N THR A 215 -0.87 21.25 0.29
CA THR A 215 -0.34 22.35 1.10
C THR A 215 0.54 21.83 2.23
N GLU A 216 0.03 20.89 3.03
CA GLU A 216 0.71 20.37 4.21
C GLU A 216 1.99 19.59 3.85
N ILE A 217 1.93 18.75 2.81
CA ILE A 217 3.10 17.96 2.40
C ILE A 217 4.14 18.83 1.70
N SER A 218 3.74 19.83 0.90
CA SER A 218 4.69 20.74 0.23
C SER A 218 5.32 21.76 1.18
N ALA A 219 4.83 21.90 2.41
CA ALA A 219 5.47 22.73 3.42
C ALA A 219 6.84 22.16 3.85
N GLU A 220 7.09 20.87 3.59
CA GLU A 220 8.33 20.17 3.95
C GLU A 220 9.05 19.58 2.72
N LEU A 221 8.31 19.10 1.74
CA LEU A 221 8.85 18.48 0.52
C LEU A 221 8.81 19.43 -0.67
N GLU A 222 9.89 19.47 -1.45
CA GLU A 222 9.84 20.06 -2.78
C GLU A 222 9.10 19.11 -3.74
N ILE A 223 7.87 19.46 -4.10
CA ILE A 223 7.07 18.71 -5.06
C ILE A 223 6.88 19.52 -6.34
N LYS A 224 7.36 18.96 -7.45
CA LYS A 224 7.15 19.46 -8.81
C LYS A 224 5.90 18.81 -9.39
N PHE A 225 4.77 19.47 -9.19
CA PHE A 225 3.49 19.04 -9.74
C PHE A 225 3.42 19.26 -11.25
N GLU A 226 2.85 18.30 -11.95
CA GLU A 226 2.66 18.33 -13.42
C GLU A 226 3.99 18.43 -14.19
N VAL A 227 5.08 17.96 -13.56
CA VAL A 227 6.43 17.93 -14.11
C VAL A 227 6.98 16.52 -13.98
N LEU A 228 7.51 16.00 -15.07
CA LEU A 228 8.28 14.74 -15.11
C LEU A 228 9.59 14.99 -15.85
N PRO A 229 10.69 14.31 -15.46
CA PRO A 229 11.90 14.28 -16.26
C PRO A 229 11.62 13.68 -17.64
N THR A 230 12.19 14.30 -18.66
CA THR A 230 12.14 13.83 -20.05
C THR A 230 13.35 12.98 -20.41
N GLU A 231 14.48 13.24 -19.76
CA GLU A 231 15.73 12.52 -19.98
C GLU A 231 16.42 12.28 -18.64
N VAL A 232 17.16 11.17 -18.57
CA VAL A 232 18.03 10.81 -17.47
C VAL A 232 19.40 10.45 -18.02
N ASN A 233 20.46 10.86 -17.34
CA ASN A 233 21.83 10.48 -17.69
C ASN A 233 22.61 10.18 -16.40
N TYR A 234 23.61 9.32 -16.48
CA TYR A 234 24.57 9.16 -15.38
C TYR A 234 25.92 9.79 -15.76
N THR A 235 26.24 10.93 -15.15
CA THR A 235 27.46 11.69 -15.45
C THR A 235 28.10 12.21 -14.16
N ASN A 236 29.44 12.31 -14.13
CA ASN A 236 30.19 12.84 -12.97
C ASN A 236 29.84 12.16 -11.62
N ASP A 237 29.56 10.84 -11.65
CA ASP A 237 29.10 10.06 -10.48
C ASP A 237 27.77 10.56 -9.87
N GLN A 238 26.92 11.20 -10.67
CA GLN A 238 25.59 11.65 -10.29
C GLN A 238 24.56 11.32 -11.38
N VAL A 239 23.31 11.17 -10.97
CA VAL A 239 22.16 11.14 -11.88
C VAL A 239 21.81 12.57 -12.23
N GLU A 240 21.78 12.89 -13.51
CA GLU A 240 21.27 14.16 -14.04
C GLU A 240 19.86 13.94 -14.60
N LEU A 241 18.89 14.72 -14.13
CA LEU A 241 17.51 14.73 -14.63
C LEU A 241 17.24 16.01 -15.41
N SER A 242 16.83 15.88 -16.66
CA SER A 242 16.38 17.00 -17.49
C SER A 242 14.85 17.09 -17.48
N PHE A 243 14.29 18.27 -17.22
CA PHE A 243 12.85 18.48 -17.18
C PHE A 243 12.47 19.91 -17.60
N THR A 244 11.20 20.11 -17.95
CA THR A 244 10.65 21.45 -18.21
C THR A 244 9.79 21.89 -17.04
N GLU A 245 10.04 23.08 -16.50
CA GLU A 245 9.22 23.68 -15.45
C GLU A 245 8.90 25.12 -15.85
N ASN A 246 7.61 25.47 -15.87
CA ASN A 246 7.12 26.79 -16.33
C ASN A 246 7.62 27.16 -17.74
N GLY A 247 7.71 26.17 -18.64
CA GLY A 247 8.19 26.37 -20.01
C GLY A 247 9.70 26.59 -20.16
N GLN A 248 10.48 26.47 -19.08
CA GLN A 248 11.93 26.60 -19.10
C GLN A 248 12.60 25.25 -18.87
N PRO A 249 13.62 24.88 -19.67
CA PRO A 249 14.41 23.68 -19.43
C PRO A 249 15.25 23.84 -18.16
N LYS A 250 15.29 22.80 -17.34
CA LYS A 250 16.05 22.72 -16.10
C LYS A 250 16.73 21.37 -15.98
N THR A 251 17.81 21.34 -15.21
CA THR A 251 18.50 20.12 -14.81
C THR A 251 18.58 20.00 -13.30
N LEU A 252 18.63 18.77 -12.80
CA LEU A 252 18.82 18.45 -11.39
C LEU A 252 19.81 17.29 -11.24
N ASN A 253 20.89 17.52 -10.49
CA ASN A 253 21.90 16.50 -10.19
C ASN A 253 21.66 15.90 -8.80
N ILE A 254 21.57 14.57 -8.73
CA ILE A 254 21.19 13.80 -7.54
C ILE A 254 21.99 12.49 -7.41
N ASP A 255 22.08 11.94 -6.20
CA ASP A 255 22.80 10.67 -5.98
C ASP A 255 21.99 9.45 -6.47
N TYR A 256 20.67 9.44 -6.26
CA TYR A 256 19.78 8.32 -6.61
C TYR A 256 18.42 8.80 -7.12
N LEU A 257 17.89 8.08 -8.10
CA LEU A 257 16.52 8.20 -8.59
C LEU A 257 15.66 7.07 -8.03
N LEU A 258 14.65 7.39 -7.23
CA LEU A 258 13.63 6.46 -6.75
C LEU A 258 12.40 6.49 -7.67
N VAL A 259 12.12 5.38 -8.34
CA VAL A 259 10.87 5.22 -9.12
C VAL A 259 9.82 4.54 -8.26
N ALA A 260 8.72 5.25 -8.00
CA ALA A 260 7.59 4.80 -7.17
C ALA A 260 6.24 5.13 -7.84
N THR A 261 6.15 4.89 -9.16
CA THR A 261 4.98 5.22 -10.00
C THR A 261 3.88 4.18 -9.96
N GLY A 262 4.16 2.97 -9.48
CA GLY A 262 3.22 1.88 -9.40
C GLY A 262 3.92 0.52 -9.37
N ARG A 263 3.10 -0.53 -9.39
CA ARG A 263 3.56 -1.92 -9.46
C ARG A 263 2.79 -2.64 -10.56
N SER A 264 3.44 -3.58 -11.22
CA SER A 264 2.86 -4.47 -12.23
C SER A 264 2.70 -5.86 -11.65
N SER A 265 1.58 -6.52 -11.96
CA SER A 265 1.36 -7.93 -11.61
C SER A 265 2.43 -8.84 -12.23
N LEU A 266 2.78 -9.91 -11.52
CA LEU A 266 3.68 -10.98 -12.00
C LEU A 266 2.93 -12.11 -12.73
N LEU A 267 1.63 -11.96 -13.03
CA LEU A 267 0.87 -12.95 -13.82
C LEU A 267 1.45 -13.16 -15.22
N ASN A 268 2.15 -12.16 -15.78
CA ASN A 268 2.86 -12.28 -17.06
C ASN A 268 3.93 -13.36 -17.08
N THR A 269 4.38 -13.83 -15.92
CA THR A 269 5.38 -14.91 -15.81
C THR A 269 4.79 -16.30 -15.99
N LEU A 270 3.44 -16.43 -15.95
CA LEU A 270 2.77 -17.73 -15.85
C LEU A 270 2.34 -18.34 -17.18
N GLN A 271 2.47 -17.62 -18.30
CA GLN A 271 2.00 -18.07 -19.64
C GLN A 271 0.52 -18.49 -19.64
N LEU A 272 -0.37 -17.62 -19.12
CA LEU A 272 -1.80 -17.91 -18.99
C LEU A 272 -2.48 -18.14 -20.34
N GLU A 273 -1.90 -17.65 -21.44
CA GLU A 273 -2.35 -17.90 -22.80
C GLU A 273 -2.35 -19.39 -23.20
N ASN A 274 -1.59 -20.24 -22.49
CA ASN A 274 -1.61 -21.69 -22.67
C ASN A 274 -2.85 -22.35 -22.04
N ILE A 275 -3.55 -21.65 -21.14
CA ILE A 275 -4.86 -22.06 -20.61
C ILE A 275 -5.96 -21.66 -21.59
N ASP A 276 -5.95 -20.39 -21.99
CA ASP A 276 -6.87 -19.80 -22.95
C ASP A 276 -6.16 -18.65 -23.69
N THR A 277 -6.17 -18.68 -25.02
CA THR A 277 -5.46 -17.68 -25.85
C THR A 277 -5.94 -16.23 -25.62
N SER A 278 -7.13 -16.03 -25.04
CA SER A 278 -7.64 -14.71 -24.68
C SER A 278 -6.97 -14.11 -23.43
N PHE A 279 -6.26 -14.91 -22.63
CA PHE A 279 -5.60 -14.48 -21.38
C PHE A 279 -4.27 -13.74 -21.59
N THR A 280 -4.14 -13.02 -22.71
CA THR A 280 -2.96 -12.21 -23.05
C THR A 280 -3.02 -10.79 -22.47
N ASP A 281 -4.23 -10.24 -22.30
CA ASP A 281 -4.43 -8.95 -21.62
C ASP A 281 -4.67 -9.15 -20.12
N LEU A 282 -3.58 -9.12 -19.37
CA LEU A 282 -3.60 -9.36 -17.92
C LEU A 282 -4.44 -8.34 -17.12
N LYS A 283 -4.71 -7.15 -17.69
CA LYS A 283 -5.52 -6.12 -17.04
C LYS A 283 -7.02 -6.39 -17.15
N HIS A 284 -7.42 -7.17 -18.14
CA HIS A 284 -8.82 -7.49 -18.42
C HIS A 284 -9.07 -9.00 -18.31
N LEU A 285 -8.27 -9.70 -17.50
CA LEU A 285 -8.55 -11.10 -17.18
C LEU A 285 -9.95 -11.21 -16.57
N PRO A 286 -10.75 -12.22 -16.95
CA PRO A 286 -12.07 -12.44 -16.41
C PRO A 286 -11.99 -13.04 -15.00
N VAL A 287 -11.40 -12.30 -14.05
CA VAL A 287 -11.36 -12.67 -12.63
C VAL A 287 -12.62 -12.16 -11.96
N ASP A 288 -13.41 -13.07 -11.42
CA ASP A 288 -14.59 -12.72 -10.66
C ASP A 288 -14.18 -11.99 -9.35
N PRO A 289 -14.67 -10.76 -9.12
CA PRO A 289 -14.25 -9.95 -7.97
C PRO A 289 -14.72 -10.52 -6.62
N GLU A 290 -15.80 -11.29 -6.61
CA GLU A 290 -16.38 -11.90 -5.41
C GLU A 290 -15.77 -13.27 -5.12
N THR A 291 -15.62 -14.13 -6.13
CA THR A 291 -15.16 -15.52 -5.93
C THR A 291 -13.66 -15.67 -6.10
N LYS A 292 -13.01 -14.69 -6.74
CA LYS A 292 -11.60 -14.68 -7.17
C LYS A 292 -11.27 -15.68 -8.28
N GLN A 293 -12.28 -16.32 -8.86
CA GLN A 293 -12.13 -17.33 -9.90
C GLN A 293 -11.74 -16.70 -11.24
N LEU A 294 -10.85 -17.35 -11.99
CA LEU A 294 -10.50 -17.00 -13.37
C LEU A 294 -11.42 -17.73 -14.35
N ALA A 295 -12.34 -17.00 -14.98
CA ALA A 295 -13.40 -17.53 -15.84
C ALA A 295 -14.10 -18.72 -15.18
N ASP A 296 -14.28 -19.82 -15.91
CA ASP A 296 -14.87 -21.07 -15.40
C ASP A 296 -13.82 -22.12 -14.98
N TYR A 297 -12.54 -21.73 -14.91
CA TYR A 297 -11.46 -22.64 -14.53
C TYR A 297 -11.36 -22.81 -13.01
N PRO A 298 -10.85 -23.94 -12.50
CA PRO A 298 -10.56 -24.14 -11.08
C PRO A 298 -9.27 -23.39 -10.67
N ILE A 299 -9.15 -22.11 -11.05
CA ILE A 299 -7.98 -21.26 -10.87
C ILE A 299 -8.44 -19.97 -10.18
N PHE A 300 -7.82 -19.61 -9.07
CA PHE A 300 -8.21 -18.46 -8.26
C PHE A 300 -7.04 -17.48 -8.14
N ILE A 301 -7.25 -16.20 -8.44
CA ILE A 301 -6.20 -15.17 -8.42
C ILE A 301 -6.39 -14.24 -7.23
N ILE A 302 -5.35 -14.09 -6.40
CA ILE A 302 -5.46 -13.40 -5.11
C ILE A 302 -4.28 -12.46 -4.83
N GLY A 303 -4.51 -11.51 -3.93
CA GLY A 303 -3.56 -10.48 -3.52
C GLY A 303 -3.11 -9.62 -4.70
N ASP A 304 -1.89 -9.10 -4.59
CA ASP A 304 -1.25 -8.23 -5.58
C ASP A 304 -1.15 -8.80 -7.01
N ALA A 305 -1.44 -10.09 -7.21
CA ALA A 305 -1.48 -10.69 -8.55
C ALA A 305 -2.62 -10.10 -9.40
N HIS A 306 -3.78 -9.79 -8.80
CA HIS A 306 -4.90 -9.15 -9.49
C HIS A 306 -5.84 -8.49 -8.49
N THR A 307 -5.48 -7.27 -8.05
CA THR A 307 -6.25 -6.54 -7.04
C THR A 307 -6.34 -5.05 -7.35
N GLU A 308 -7.45 -4.45 -6.93
CA GLU A 308 -7.62 -3.00 -6.84
C GLU A 308 -7.08 -2.44 -5.51
N THR A 309 -6.78 -3.31 -4.54
CA THR A 309 -6.39 -2.99 -3.16
C THR A 309 -5.12 -3.76 -2.74
N PRO A 310 -3.92 -3.38 -3.22
CA PRO A 310 -2.66 -4.06 -2.92
C PRO A 310 -2.21 -3.80 -1.47
N LEU A 311 -2.91 -4.42 -0.52
CA LEU A 311 -2.75 -4.24 0.92
C LEU A 311 -2.54 -5.60 1.60
N GLN A 312 -1.65 -5.63 2.58
CA GLN A 312 -1.21 -6.87 3.21
C GLN A 312 -2.37 -7.63 3.89
N HIS A 313 -3.27 -6.94 4.58
CA HIS A 313 -4.37 -7.59 5.30
C HIS A 313 -5.44 -8.15 4.35
N GLU A 314 -5.69 -7.47 3.22
CA GLU A 314 -6.56 -7.96 2.14
C GLU A 314 -5.95 -9.23 1.53
N ALA A 315 -4.66 -9.18 1.15
CA ALA A 315 -3.96 -10.33 0.58
C ALA A 315 -3.98 -11.56 1.51
N ALA A 316 -3.75 -11.37 2.82
CA ALA A 316 -3.82 -12.45 3.81
C ALA A 316 -5.23 -13.04 3.91
N HIS A 317 -6.25 -12.17 3.91
CA HIS A 317 -7.65 -12.58 4.01
C HIS A 317 -8.09 -13.35 2.76
N GLU A 318 -7.82 -12.82 1.56
CA GLU A 318 -8.09 -13.48 0.26
C GLU A 318 -7.43 -14.85 0.16
N GLY A 319 -6.16 -14.97 0.59
CA GLY A 319 -5.46 -16.25 0.67
C GLY A 319 -6.18 -17.28 1.54
N LYS A 320 -6.68 -16.85 2.69
CA LYS A 320 -7.43 -17.75 3.58
C LYS A 320 -8.78 -18.16 2.99
N VAL A 321 -9.56 -17.23 2.46
CA VAL A 321 -10.96 -17.52 2.05
C VAL A 321 -11.04 -18.28 0.71
N SER A 322 -10.10 -18.03 -0.21
CA SER A 322 -10.08 -18.68 -1.54
C SER A 322 -9.83 -20.19 -1.49
N VAL A 323 -9.15 -20.70 -0.45
CA VAL A 323 -8.88 -22.13 -0.28
C VAL A 323 -10.15 -22.97 -0.25
N LYS A 324 -11.24 -22.44 0.33
CA LYS A 324 -12.53 -23.15 0.37
C LYS A 324 -13.05 -23.41 -1.05
N ASN A 325 -13.04 -22.40 -1.91
CA ASN A 325 -13.47 -22.53 -3.31
C ASN A 325 -12.53 -23.46 -4.08
N ALA A 326 -11.22 -23.32 -3.89
CA ALA A 326 -10.23 -24.14 -4.58
C ALA A 326 -10.36 -25.64 -4.27
N LEU A 327 -10.64 -26.01 -3.01
CA LEU A 327 -10.76 -27.43 -2.63
C LEU A 327 -12.14 -28.05 -2.91
N ASN A 328 -13.20 -27.23 -3.06
CA ASN A 328 -14.58 -27.69 -3.26
C ASN A 328 -15.14 -27.44 -4.66
N PHE A 329 -14.32 -26.96 -5.61
CA PHE A 329 -14.72 -26.76 -7.00
C PHE A 329 -15.46 -28.00 -7.58
N PRO A 330 -16.59 -27.83 -8.29
CA PRO A 330 -17.16 -26.58 -8.82
C PRO A 330 -18.11 -25.84 -7.86
N THR A 331 -18.23 -26.24 -6.59
CA THR A 331 -19.00 -25.48 -5.61
C THR A 331 -18.20 -24.26 -5.16
N ILE A 332 -18.63 -23.08 -5.60
CA ILE A 332 -17.95 -21.81 -5.37
C ILE A 332 -18.88 -20.87 -4.60
N GLU A 333 -18.33 -20.20 -3.60
CA GLU A 333 -19.03 -19.19 -2.81
C GLU A 333 -18.32 -17.82 -2.91
N SER A 334 -19.06 -16.75 -2.64
CA SER A 334 -18.51 -15.40 -2.55
C SER A 334 -17.49 -15.33 -1.40
N CYS A 335 -16.29 -14.84 -1.70
CA CYS A 335 -15.26 -14.56 -0.70
C CYS A 335 -15.65 -13.26 0.00
N LYS A 336 -16.16 -13.37 1.23
CA LYS A 336 -16.50 -12.20 2.07
C LYS A 336 -15.35 -11.17 2.02
N THR A 337 -15.59 -9.96 1.54
CA THR A 337 -14.59 -8.89 1.52
C THR A 337 -14.49 -8.19 2.87
N LEU A 338 -13.35 -7.58 3.15
CA LEU A 338 -13.18 -6.69 4.30
C LEU A 338 -13.74 -5.30 3.95
N THR A 339 -14.04 -4.50 4.98
CA THR A 339 -14.29 -3.07 4.77
C THR A 339 -13.02 -2.42 4.20
N PRO A 340 -13.09 -1.71 3.05
CA PRO A 340 -11.92 -1.05 2.48
C PRO A 340 -11.23 -0.15 3.50
N LEU A 341 -9.92 -0.31 3.66
CA LEU A 341 -9.10 0.47 4.59
C LEU A 341 -7.70 0.69 4.03
N GLY A 342 -7.39 1.92 3.62
CA GLY A 342 -6.05 2.31 3.17
C GLY A 342 -5.47 3.40 4.07
N ILE A 343 -4.19 3.27 4.43
CA ILE A 343 -3.47 4.24 5.27
C ILE A 343 -2.16 4.62 4.59
N VAL A 344 -1.83 5.92 4.62
CA VAL A 344 -0.55 6.48 4.22
C VAL A 344 0.10 7.06 5.47
N PHE A 345 1.28 6.56 5.80
CA PHE A 345 2.04 6.96 6.97
C PHE A 345 2.94 8.17 6.66
N SER A 346 2.38 9.14 5.94
CA SER A 346 2.92 10.49 5.88
C SER A 346 2.64 11.22 7.19
N SER A 347 3.05 12.47 7.30
CA SER A 347 2.78 13.33 8.44
C SER A 347 2.36 14.72 7.94
N PRO A 348 1.08 15.12 8.13
CA PRO A 348 -0.02 14.32 8.68
C PRO A 348 -0.27 13.02 7.90
N GLU A 349 -0.74 11.99 8.60
CA GLU A 349 -1.13 10.71 8.01
C GLU A 349 -2.38 10.88 7.16
N MET A 350 -2.58 10.00 6.18
CA MET A 350 -3.79 9.96 5.36
C MET A 350 -4.49 8.62 5.51
N ALA A 351 -5.82 8.61 5.43
CA ALA A 351 -6.55 7.36 5.27
C ALA A 351 -7.79 7.51 4.39
N MET A 352 -8.15 6.39 3.77
CA MET A 352 -9.47 6.17 3.17
C MET A 352 -10.10 4.96 3.83
N VAL A 353 -11.38 5.07 4.18
CA VAL A 353 -12.13 4.02 4.85
C VAL A 353 -13.48 3.86 4.16
N GLY A 354 -13.91 2.64 3.87
CA GLY A 354 -15.14 2.37 3.13
C GLY A 354 -15.13 2.99 1.73
N GLN A 355 -16.27 3.57 1.31
CA GLN A 355 -16.36 4.25 0.02
C GLN A 355 -15.68 5.62 0.07
N ASN A 356 -14.78 5.90 -0.87
CA ASN A 356 -14.14 7.21 -0.99
C ASN A 356 -15.04 8.21 -1.75
N PHE A 357 -14.71 9.51 -1.67
CA PHE A 357 -15.50 10.56 -2.30
C PHE A 357 -15.71 10.32 -3.81
N LYS A 358 -14.66 9.91 -4.53
CA LYS A 358 -14.74 9.65 -5.97
C LYS A 358 -15.71 8.50 -6.30
N GLN A 359 -15.68 7.42 -5.52
CA GLN A 359 -16.61 6.30 -5.69
C GLN A 359 -18.05 6.74 -5.48
N LEU A 360 -18.30 7.49 -4.40
CA LEU A 360 -19.63 8.01 -4.06
C LEU A 360 -20.19 8.96 -5.11
N GLN A 361 -19.34 9.80 -5.73
CA GLN A 361 -19.75 10.68 -6.83
C GLN A 361 -20.17 9.91 -8.10
N SER A 362 -19.62 8.71 -8.31
CA SER A 362 -19.95 7.86 -9.46
C SER A 362 -21.09 6.86 -9.18
N ALA A 363 -21.42 6.65 -7.91
CA ALA A 363 -22.44 5.69 -7.50
C ALA A 363 -23.82 6.36 -7.41
N PRO A 364 -24.92 5.63 -7.64
CA PRO A 364 -26.28 6.13 -7.42
C PRO A 364 -26.65 6.11 -5.92
N ILE A 365 -25.81 6.75 -5.09
CA ILE A 365 -25.97 6.82 -3.63
C ILE A 365 -26.12 8.30 -3.24
N ASP A 366 -27.22 8.64 -2.58
CA ASP A 366 -27.41 9.98 -1.99
C ASP A 366 -26.74 10.02 -0.62
N PHE A 367 -25.81 10.95 -0.42
CA PHE A 367 -25.01 11.02 0.80
C PHE A 367 -24.72 12.47 1.21
N VAL A 368 -24.48 12.66 2.50
CA VAL A 368 -24.05 13.94 3.08
C VAL A 368 -22.61 13.85 3.58
N ILE A 369 -21.93 15.00 3.63
CA ILE A 369 -20.54 15.10 4.05
C ILE A 369 -20.45 15.77 5.42
N GLY A 370 -20.01 15.02 6.42
CA GLY A 370 -19.57 15.56 7.71
C GLY A 370 -18.12 15.96 7.64
N GLU A 371 -17.76 17.18 8.07
CA GLU A 371 -16.37 17.65 7.99
C GLU A 371 -15.94 18.37 9.27
N VAL A 372 -14.64 18.33 9.55
CA VAL A 372 -14.03 19.13 10.62
C VAL A 372 -12.55 19.38 10.31
N SER A 373 -12.07 20.57 10.67
CA SER A 373 -10.64 20.89 10.66
C SER A 373 -9.99 20.57 12.01
N TYR A 374 -8.78 20.01 11.98
CA TYR A 374 -7.97 19.77 13.17
C TYR A 374 -7.13 20.99 13.59
N ALA A 375 -7.17 22.09 12.84
CA ALA A 375 -6.41 23.31 13.12
C ALA A 375 -6.73 23.96 14.48
N LYS A 376 -7.98 23.79 14.96
CA LYS A 376 -8.46 24.30 16.25
C LYS A 376 -8.95 23.18 17.19
N GLN A 377 -8.64 21.92 16.88
CA GLN A 377 -9.06 20.79 17.70
C GLN A 377 -8.20 20.76 18.97
N GLY A 378 -8.86 20.66 20.14
CA GLY A 378 -8.21 20.86 21.44
C GLY A 378 -7.02 19.92 21.73
N ARG A 379 -7.17 18.61 21.47
CA ARG A 379 -6.08 17.64 21.64
C ARG A 379 -4.95 17.88 20.62
N ALA A 380 -5.28 18.18 19.37
CA ALA A 380 -4.28 18.46 18.34
C ALA A 380 -3.45 19.71 18.66
N LEU A 381 -4.07 20.74 19.24
CA LEU A 381 -3.40 21.94 19.76
C LEU A 381 -2.43 21.59 20.90
N VAL A 382 -2.86 20.78 21.87
CA VAL A 382 -2.01 20.33 22.98
C VAL A 382 -0.78 19.56 22.47
N LEU A 383 -0.92 18.82 21.37
CA LEU A 383 0.18 18.06 20.76
C LEU A 383 1.11 18.92 19.89
N GLY A 384 0.73 20.16 19.54
CA GLY A 384 1.44 20.94 18.51
C GLY A 384 1.36 20.32 17.11
N LYS A 385 0.30 19.54 16.84
CA LYS A 385 0.03 18.81 15.59
C LYS A 385 -1.33 19.21 15.00
N ASN A 386 -1.73 20.46 15.23
CA ASN A 386 -3.03 21.01 14.82
C ASN A 386 -3.02 21.41 13.33
N HIS A 387 -2.93 20.42 12.47
CA HIS A 387 -3.07 20.55 11.01
C HIS A 387 -3.95 19.42 10.47
N GLY A 388 -4.50 19.61 9.28
CA GLY A 388 -5.32 18.60 8.64
C GLY A 388 -6.83 18.73 8.91
N ALA A 389 -7.59 17.78 8.36
CA ALA A 389 -9.03 17.72 8.39
C ALA A 389 -9.50 16.29 8.11
N ILE A 390 -10.75 16.00 8.42
CA ILE A 390 -11.40 14.74 8.05
C ILE A 390 -12.75 15.02 7.42
N GLU A 391 -13.18 14.11 6.55
CA GLU A 391 -14.50 14.01 5.99
C GLU A 391 -15.08 12.63 6.28
N VAL A 392 -16.34 12.57 6.71
CA VAL A 392 -17.14 11.35 6.84
C VAL A 392 -18.33 11.42 5.90
N TYR A 393 -18.67 10.29 5.31
CA TYR A 393 -19.75 10.17 4.33
C TYR A 393 -20.86 9.32 4.91
N VAL A 394 -22.06 9.88 4.96
CA VAL A 394 -23.25 9.25 5.56
C VAL A 394 -24.33 9.15 4.50
N ASP A 395 -24.85 7.95 4.28
CA ASP A 395 -25.96 7.70 3.36
C ASP A 395 -27.22 8.42 3.85
N ASN A 396 -27.90 9.17 2.97
CA ASN A 396 -29.01 10.03 3.37
C ASN A 396 -30.26 9.24 3.77
N THR A 397 -30.45 8.04 3.18
CA THR A 397 -31.66 7.22 3.38
C THR A 397 -31.55 6.35 4.63
N SER A 398 -30.50 5.54 4.69
CA SER A 398 -30.23 4.59 5.78
C SER A 398 -29.54 5.23 6.97
N ARG A 399 -29.00 6.45 6.81
CA ARG A 399 -28.24 7.19 7.83
C ARG A 399 -26.95 6.47 8.26
N LYS A 400 -26.52 5.44 7.53
CA LYS A 400 -25.33 4.64 7.80
C LYS A 400 -24.06 5.42 7.43
N LEU A 401 -23.03 5.27 8.25
CA LEU A 401 -21.68 5.65 7.86
C LEU A 401 -21.23 4.70 6.74
N ILE A 402 -20.89 5.25 5.57
CA ILE A 402 -20.52 4.46 4.39
C ILE A 402 -19.08 4.67 3.94
N GLY A 403 -18.43 5.74 4.41
CA GLY A 403 -17.03 6.00 4.12
C GLY A 403 -16.47 7.19 4.86
N ALA A 404 -15.16 7.38 4.74
CA ALA A 404 -14.44 8.53 5.26
C ALA A 404 -13.10 8.72 4.56
N GLU A 405 -12.64 9.97 4.54
CA GLU A 405 -11.29 10.35 4.14
C GLU A 405 -10.67 11.23 5.22
N LEU A 406 -9.42 10.96 5.57
CA LEU A 406 -8.76 11.57 6.72
C LEU A 406 -7.38 12.08 6.34
N LEU A 407 -7.03 13.26 6.82
CA LEU A 407 -5.68 13.82 6.82
C LEU A 407 -5.44 14.43 8.20
N THR A 408 -4.87 13.70 9.17
CA THR A 408 -4.69 14.19 10.54
C THR A 408 -3.58 13.44 11.29
N GLU A 409 -3.27 13.86 12.50
CA GLU A 409 -2.38 13.14 13.43
C GLU A 409 -3.01 11.81 13.86
N SER A 410 -2.22 10.73 13.95
CA SER A 410 -2.69 9.41 14.43
C SER A 410 -3.93 8.91 13.67
N THR A 411 -3.97 9.15 12.36
CA THR A 411 -5.08 8.83 11.48
C THR A 411 -5.35 7.33 11.44
N GLU A 412 -4.31 6.51 11.50
CA GLU A 412 -4.39 5.05 11.52
C GLU A 412 -5.35 4.47 12.57
N HIS A 413 -5.42 5.08 13.75
CA HIS A 413 -6.30 4.66 14.84
C HIS A 413 -7.76 5.04 14.57
N LEU A 414 -7.99 6.28 14.10
CA LEU A 414 -9.32 6.74 13.70
C LEU A 414 -9.86 5.94 12.52
N ALA A 415 -9.00 5.64 11.54
CA ALA A 415 -9.34 4.88 10.36
C ALA A 415 -9.76 3.45 10.71
N HIS A 416 -9.05 2.79 11.62
CA HIS A 416 -9.45 1.47 12.14
C HIS A 416 -10.83 1.51 12.82
N LEU A 417 -11.06 2.51 13.68
CA LEU A 417 -12.34 2.66 14.36
C LEU A 417 -13.50 2.83 13.36
N LEU A 418 -13.30 3.67 12.35
CA LEU A 418 -14.28 3.90 11.28
C LEU A 418 -14.52 2.64 10.45
N ALA A 419 -13.48 1.86 10.15
CA ALA A 419 -13.61 0.63 9.36
C ALA A 419 -14.52 -0.38 10.06
N TRP A 420 -14.42 -0.49 11.38
CA TRP A 420 -15.31 -1.34 12.19
C TRP A 420 -16.73 -0.78 12.25
N MET A 421 -16.90 0.52 12.44
CA MET A 421 -18.24 1.14 12.43
C MET A 421 -18.99 0.90 11.12
N ILE A 422 -18.27 0.96 9.98
CA ILE A 422 -18.82 0.66 8.65
C ILE A 422 -19.10 -0.85 8.50
N ALA A 423 -18.21 -1.72 8.98
CA ALA A 423 -18.40 -3.17 8.95
C ALA A 423 -19.67 -3.61 9.72
N GLU A 424 -19.94 -2.96 10.86
CA GLU A 424 -21.14 -3.16 11.68
C GLU A 424 -22.38 -2.41 11.15
N GLN A 425 -22.23 -1.66 10.04
CA GLN A 425 -23.30 -0.91 9.39
C GLN A 425 -24.02 0.10 10.29
N LEU A 426 -23.28 0.74 11.19
CA LEU A 426 -23.86 1.66 12.17
C LEU A 426 -24.37 2.95 11.53
N THR A 427 -25.49 3.44 12.04
CA THR A 427 -26.02 4.77 11.73
C THR A 427 -25.25 5.87 12.45
N VAL A 428 -25.26 7.08 11.91
CA VAL A 428 -24.64 8.25 12.55
C VAL A 428 -25.22 8.53 13.94
N ASP A 429 -26.49 8.21 14.17
CA ASP A 429 -27.14 8.39 15.48
C ASP A 429 -26.64 7.39 16.50
N GLU A 430 -26.59 6.10 16.16
CA GLU A 430 -26.03 5.05 17.02
C GLU A 430 -24.56 5.31 17.36
N ILE A 431 -23.79 5.88 16.43
CA ILE A 431 -22.40 6.26 16.69
C ILE A 431 -22.35 7.45 17.68
N LEU A 432 -23.20 8.46 17.50
CA LEU A 432 -23.20 9.67 18.35
C LEU A 432 -23.75 9.44 19.77
N GLU A 433 -24.41 8.32 20.02
CA GLU A 433 -24.81 7.87 21.36
C GLU A 433 -23.67 7.17 22.13
N LYS A 434 -22.54 6.86 21.48
CA LYS A 434 -21.36 6.25 22.11
C LYS A 434 -20.49 7.31 22.79
N PRO A 435 -19.70 6.93 23.82
CA PRO A 435 -18.81 7.86 24.49
C PRO A 435 -17.65 8.30 23.58
N PHE A 436 -17.31 9.58 23.66
CA PHE A 436 -16.07 10.16 23.13
C PHE A 436 -15.31 10.76 24.32
N TYR A 437 -14.11 10.24 24.59
CA TYR A 437 -13.33 10.63 25.76
C TYR A 437 -12.71 12.03 25.57
N HIS A 438 -12.51 12.77 26.66
CA HIS A 438 -11.97 14.13 26.62
C HIS A 438 -10.68 14.27 27.46
N PRO A 439 -9.63 14.97 26.96
CA PRO A 439 -9.45 15.45 25.59
C PRO A 439 -8.81 14.39 24.68
N THR A 440 -9.41 14.12 23.52
CA THR A 440 -8.87 13.14 22.53
C THR A 440 -9.01 13.63 21.09
N LEU A 441 -8.32 13.01 20.13
CA LEU A 441 -8.43 13.38 18.70
C LEU A 441 -9.81 12.98 18.15
N GLU A 442 -10.38 11.90 18.67
CA GLU A 442 -11.69 11.33 18.39
C GLU A 442 -12.84 12.33 18.59
N GLU A 443 -12.67 13.35 19.44
CA GLU A 443 -13.65 14.44 19.55
C GLU A 443 -13.82 15.25 18.25
N GLY A 444 -12.78 15.29 17.41
CA GLY A 444 -12.86 15.81 16.05
C GLY A 444 -13.82 14.95 15.21
N LEU A 445 -13.65 13.63 15.22
CA LEU A 445 -14.57 12.70 14.57
C LEU A 445 -16.03 12.91 15.01
N ARG A 446 -16.28 13.04 16.32
CA ARG A 446 -17.62 13.38 16.84
C ARG A 446 -18.19 14.66 16.20
N THR A 447 -17.34 15.67 15.99
CA THR A 447 -17.74 16.94 15.40
C THR A 447 -18.12 16.78 13.92
N ALA A 448 -17.34 16.02 13.15
CA ALA A 448 -17.66 15.69 11.76
C ALA A 448 -18.97 14.90 11.65
N LEU A 449 -19.18 13.89 12.51
CA LEU A 449 -20.43 13.12 12.55
C LEU A 449 -21.65 13.98 12.90
N LYS A 450 -21.52 14.90 13.87
CA LYS A 450 -22.58 15.88 14.17
C LYS A 450 -22.84 16.83 13.00
N HIS A 451 -21.80 17.21 12.25
CA HIS A 451 -21.93 18.01 11.04
C HIS A 451 -22.72 17.28 9.96
N ALA A 452 -22.40 16.00 9.69
CA ALA A 452 -23.17 15.15 8.77
C ALA A 452 -24.64 15.03 9.22
N ARG A 453 -24.88 14.69 10.49
CA ARG A 453 -26.23 14.48 11.02
C ARG A 453 -27.16 15.69 10.84
N ARG A 454 -26.65 16.93 10.94
CA ARG A 454 -27.43 18.15 10.76
C ARG A 454 -27.89 18.39 9.32
N GLN A 455 -27.26 17.73 8.36
CA GLN A 455 -27.59 17.83 6.94
C GLN A 455 -28.54 16.73 6.49
N LEU A 456 -28.69 15.67 7.29
CA LEU A 456 -29.65 14.62 7.00
C LEU A 456 -31.07 15.18 7.12
N ASN A 457 -31.92 14.82 6.17
CA ASN A 457 -33.34 15.13 6.25
C ASN A 457 -33.94 14.43 7.48
N THR A 458 -34.85 15.11 8.18
CA THR A 458 -35.64 14.54 9.30
C THR A 458 -36.57 13.44 8.85
#